data_AF-A0A1G3BNG6-F1
#
_entry.id   AF-A0A1G3BNG6-F1
#
_cell.length_a   1.000
_cell.length_b   1.000
_cell.length_c   1.000
_cell.angle_alpha   90.00
_cell.angle_beta   90.00
_cell.angle_gamma   90.00
#
_symmetry.space_group_name_H-M   'P 1'
#
loop_
_entity.id
_entity.type
_entity.pdbx_description
1 polymer ?
#
loop_
_entity_poly.entity_id
_entity_poly.type
_entity_poly.pdbx_seq_one_letter_code
_entity_poly.pdbx_strand_id
1 'polypeptide(L)'
;PSIEVFLIADTMRTIAAQAGLTVLPKYSLNDKPNMSAFIIPGGIGTRTEVFNQRLIDFVKSLPKDTLVTSVCTGSWILAQAGLLDNLPATSRKEAGPNEMVPLDRLKLFCPTVKLNTARVVDTGRIITAGGISSGMELGFYLLERHGYDEKFISEVARIMEYSKARELLKDDRYISK
;
A
#
# COMPACT_ATOMS: atom_id res chain seq x y z
N PRO A 1 5.11 15.42 16.51
CA PRO A 1 4.52 15.87 15.22
C PRO A 1 3.30 14.98 14.97
N SER A 2 2.12 15.59 14.77
CA SER A 2 0.85 14.83 14.74
C SER A 2 0.66 14.18 13.37
N ILE A 3 0.79 12.86 13.32
CA ILE A 3 0.33 12.06 12.18
C ILE A 3 -1.15 11.79 12.39
N GLU A 4 -1.99 12.18 11.45
CA GLU A 4 -3.41 11.80 11.45
C GLU A 4 -3.60 10.58 10.54
N VAL A 5 -4.31 9.57 11.06
CA VAL A 5 -4.69 8.38 10.30
C VAL A 5 -6.20 8.30 10.26
N PHE A 6 -6.75 8.07 9.08
CA PHE A 6 -8.19 7.91 8.89
C PHE A 6 -8.47 6.90 7.77
N LEU A 7 -9.70 6.38 7.77
CA LEU A 7 -10.16 5.41 6.80
C LEU A 7 -11.11 6.08 5.79
N ILE A 8 -10.92 5.76 4.50
CA ILE A 8 -11.82 6.14 3.41
C ILE A 8 -12.43 4.86 2.83
N ALA A 9 -13.73 4.86 2.54
CA ALA A 9 -14.41 3.75 1.88
C ALA A 9 -15.45 4.24 0.86
N ASP A 10 -16.10 3.33 0.13
CA ASP A 10 -17.08 3.71 -0.91
C ASP A 10 -18.33 4.44 -0.36
N THR A 11 -18.69 4.13 0.89
CA THR A 11 -19.76 4.77 1.65
C THR A 11 -19.36 4.88 3.12
N MET A 12 -20.10 5.67 3.90
CA MET A 12 -19.92 5.80 5.36
C MET A 12 -20.47 4.61 6.16
N ARG A 13 -20.80 3.49 5.50
CA ARG A 13 -21.22 2.26 6.18
C ARG A 13 -20.00 1.53 6.73
N THR A 14 -20.22 0.78 7.81
CA THR A 14 -19.20 -0.08 8.39
C THR A 14 -18.73 -1.13 7.39
N ILE A 15 -17.42 -1.38 7.35
CA ILE A 15 -16.79 -2.38 6.49
C ILE A 15 -16.27 -3.53 7.35
N ALA A 16 -16.64 -4.75 7.01
CA ALA A 16 -16.11 -5.95 7.65
C ALA A 16 -14.82 -6.41 6.95
N ALA A 17 -13.74 -6.56 7.71
CA ALA A 17 -12.53 -7.26 7.29
C ALA A 17 -12.77 -8.78 7.27
N GLN A 18 -11.84 -9.52 6.66
CA GLN A 18 -11.98 -10.96 6.40
C GLN A 18 -12.33 -11.80 7.63
N ALA A 19 -11.85 -11.45 8.81
CA ALA A 19 -12.09 -12.17 10.06
C ALA A 19 -13.25 -11.58 10.91
N GLY A 20 -14.11 -10.75 10.32
CA GLY A 20 -15.27 -10.16 11.00
C GLY A 20 -14.99 -8.88 11.80
N LEU A 21 -13.72 -8.47 11.96
CA LEU A 21 -13.38 -7.15 12.50
C LEU A 21 -14.03 -6.08 11.64
N THR A 22 -14.80 -5.19 12.26
CA THR A 22 -15.55 -4.16 11.55
C THR A 22 -14.96 -2.78 11.82
N VAL A 23 -14.80 -1.97 10.78
CA VAL A 23 -14.28 -0.60 10.86
C VAL A 23 -15.31 0.41 10.34
N LEU A 24 -15.32 1.60 10.93
CA LEU A 24 -16.13 2.73 10.48
C LEU A 24 -15.25 3.72 9.70
N PRO A 25 -15.52 3.97 8.41
CA PRO A 25 -14.83 5.00 7.63
C PRO A 25 -15.06 6.40 8.21
N LYS A 26 -14.04 7.26 8.16
CA LYS A 26 -14.17 8.69 8.46
C LYS A 26 -14.66 9.48 7.24
N TYR A 27 -14.33 9.00 6.04
CA TYR A 27 -14.66 9.63 4.77
C TYR A 27 -15.17 8.60 3.76
N SER A 28 -15.93 9.07 2.79
CA SER A 28 -16.32 8.33 1.61
C SER A 28 -15.45 8.67 0.39
N LEU A 29 -15.54 7.90 -0.70
CA LEU A 29 -14.87 8.24 -1.98
C LEU A 29 -15.41 9.53 -2.63
N ASN A 30 -16.52 10.09 -2.13
CA ASN A 30 -17.01 11.40 -2.57
C ASN A 30 -16.30 12.56 -1.85
N ASP A 31 -15.66 12.26 -0.71
CA ASP A 31 -14.91 13.24 0.06
C ASP A 31 -13.47 13.30 -0.44
N LYS A 32 -12.84 14.48 -0.33
CA LYS A 32 -11.44 14.69 -0.71
C LYS A 32 -10.66 15.33 0.43
N PRO A 33 -10.46 14.62 1.55
CA PRO A 33 -9.65 15.15 2.63
C PRO A 33 -8.21 15.37 2.15
N ASN A 34 -7.55 16.41 2.64
CA ASN A 34 -6.15 16.62 2.35
C ASN A 34 -5.32 15.49 2.98
N MET A 35 -4.46 14.83 2.19
CA MET A 35 -3.65 13.71 2.66
C MET A 35 -2.30 13.68 1.93
N SER A 36 -1.24 13.45 2.72
CA SER A 36 0.12 13.31 2.19
C SER A 36 0.38 11.93 1.57
N ALA A 37 -0.35 10.91 2.01
CA ALA A 37 -0.28 9.55 1.49
C ALA A 37 -1.64 8.86 1.52
N PHE A 38 -1.94 8.05 0.49
CA PHE A 38 -3.08 7.15 0.43
C PHE A 38 -2.58 5.70 0.38
N ILE A 39 -3.13 4.82 1.21
CA ILE A 39 -2.69 3.42 1.33
C ILE A 39 -3.84 2.50 0.93
N ILE A 40 -3.63 1.71 -0.13
CA ILE A 40 -4.56 0.68 -0.57
C ILE A 40 -4.15 -0.67 0.04
N PRO A 41 -4.90 -1.21 1.00
CA PRO A 41 -4.59 -2.51 1.57
C PRO A 41 -4.91 -3.63 0.57
N GLY A 42 -4.32 -4.80 0.82
CA GLY A 42 -4.69 -6.03 0.13
C GLY A 42 -5.81 -6.78 0.84
N GLY A 43 -6.00 -8.04 0.47
CA GLY A 43 -6.98 -8.94 1.06
C GLY A 43 -7.83 -9.64 0.01
N ILE A 44 -8.74 -10.50 0.46
CA ILE A 44 -9.63 -11.24 -0.44
C ILE A 44 -10.51 -10.31 -1.29
N GLY A 45 -10.96 -9.19 -0.72
CA GLY A 45 -11.83 -8.20 -1.36
C GLY A 45 -11.24 -7.59 -2.64
N THR A 46 -9.92 -7.55 -2.81
CA THR A 46 -9.30 -7.01 -4.03
C THR A 46 -9.70 -7.76 -5.29
N ARG A 47 -10.18 -9.00 -5.19
CA ARG A 47 -10.72 -9.77 -6.34
C ARG A 47 -11.98 -9.13 -6.93
N THR A 48 -12.74 -8.39 -6.12
CA THR A 48 -13.91 -7.63 -6.55
C THR A 48 -13.53 -6.17 -6.81
N GLU A 49 -12.73 -5.56 -5.94
CA GLU A 49 -12.39 -4.13 -6.03
C GLU A 49 -11.57 -3.76 -7.28
N VAL A 50 -10.88 -4.71 -7.92
CA VAL A 50 -10.24 -4.47 -9.23
C VAL A 50 -11.22 -4.09 -10.34
N PHE A 51 -12.53 -4.26 -10.13
CA PHE A 51 -13.60 -3.84 -11.05
C PHE A 51 -14.40 -2.64 -10.51
N ASN A 52 -14.02 -2.08 -9.36
CA ASN A 52 -14.71 -0.94 -8.77
C ASN A 52 -14.23 0.37 -9.41
N GLN A 53 -14.98 0.86 -10.40
CA GLN A 53 -14.62 2.08 -11.12
C GLN A 53 -14.57 3.33 -10.23
N ARG A 54 -15.41 3.40 -9.18
CA ARG A 54 -15.40 4.53 -8.22
C ARG A 54 -14.07 4.61 -7.48
N LEU A 55 -13.57 3.46 -7.02
CA LEU A 55 -12.25 3.38 -6.36
C LEU A 55 -11.11 3.71 -7.32
N ILE A 56 -11.15 3.15 -8.53
CA ILE A 56 -10.12 3.39 -9.56
C ILE A 56 -10.06 4.88 -9.92
N ASP A 57 -11.21 5.51 -10.17
CA ASP A 57 -11.29 6.93 -10.50
C ASP A 57 -10.88 7.82 -9.33
N PHE A 58 -11.25 7.45 -8.10
CA PHE A 58 -10.81 8.15 -6.90
C PHE A 58 -9.28 8.18 -6.81
N VAL A 59 -8.63 7.02 -6.95
CA VAL A 59 -7.16 6.88 -6.91
C VAL A 59 -6.50 7.71 -8.01
N LYS A 60 -7.04 7.70 -9.23
CA LYS A 60 -6.54 8.52 -10.35
C LYS A 60 -6.71 10.02 -10.10
N SER A 61 -7.75 10.41 -9.36
CA SER A 61 -8.07 11.81 -9.07
C SER A 61 -7.25 12.43 -7.95
N LEU A 62 -6.46 11.63 -7.21
CA LEU A 62 -5.63 12.13 -6.12
C LEU A 62 -4.63 13.19 -6.61
N PRO A 63 -4.34 14.22 -5.80
CA PRO A 63 -3.33 15.24 -6.11
C PRO A 63 -1.96 14.63 -6.45
N LYS A 64 -1.19 15.33 -7.30
CA LYS A 64 0.11 14.84 -7.81
C LYS A 64 1.16 14.67 -6.71
N ASP A 65 1.06 15.46 -5.66
CA ASP A 65 1.91 15.47 -4.46
C ASP A 65 1.50 14.44 -3.40
N THR A 66 0.29 13.88 -3.49
CA THR A 66 -0.12 12.75 -2.65
C THR A 66 0.62 11.48 -3.08
N LEU A 67 1.32 10.86 -2.14
CA LEU A 67 1.90 9.53 -2.32
C LEU A 67 0.76 8.50 -2.46
N VAL A 68 0.80 7.68 -3.50
CA VAL A 68 -0.19 6.63 -3.70
C VAL A 68 0.49 5.31 -3.47
N THR A 69 0.05 4.60 -2.44
CA THR A 69 0.74 3.42 -1.94
C THR A 69 -0.18 2.21 -1.85
N SER A 70 0.41 1.02 -1.83
CA SER A 70 -0.35 -0.20 -1.60
C SER A 70 0.44 -1.24 -0.83
N VAL A 71 -0.28 -2.13 -0.16
CA VAL A 71 0.29 -3.34 0.45
C VAL A 71 -0.38 -4.56 -0.15
N CYS A 72 0.37 -5.65 -0.35
CA CYS A 72 -0.17 -6.94 -0.78
C CYS A 72 -0.91 -6.79 -2.11
N THR A 73 -2.13 -7.32 -2.22
CA THR A 73 -2.93 -7.27 -3.44
C THR A 73 -3.54 -5.90 -3.74
N GLY A 74 -3.30 -4.89 -2.89
CA GLY A 74 -3.69 -3.51 -3.18
C GLY A 74 -3.02 -2.97 -4.43
N SER A 75 -1.84 -3.48 -4.80
CA SER A 75 -1.15 -3.10 -6.04
C SER A 75 -1.92 -3.49 -7.30
N TRP A 76 -2.86 -4.44 -7.23
CA TRP A 76 -3.75 -4.75 -8.35
C TRP A 76 -4.70 -3.59 -8.67
N ILE A 77 -5.11 -2.81 -7.67
CA ILE A 77 -5.92 -1.60 -7.88
C ILE A 77 -5.09 -0.51 -8.55
N LEU A 78 -3.81 -0.37 -8.16
CA LEU A 78 -2.89 0.56 -8.81
C LEU A 78 -2.63 0.16 -10.27
N ALA A 79 -2.51 -1.14 -10.56
CA ALA A 79 -2.43 -1.64 -11.93
C ALA A 79 -3.69 -1.27 -12.75
N GLN A 80 -4.89 -1.50 -12.21
CA GLN A 80 -6.14 -1.13 -12.89
C GLN A 80 -6.31 0.39 -13.06
N ALA A 81 -5.71 1.19 -12.19
CA ALA A 81 -5.65 2.63 -12.32
C ALA A 81 -4.65 3.12 -13.40
N GLY A 82 -3.88 2.22 -14.03
CA GLY A 82 -2.83 2.55 -15.00
C GLY A 82 -1.59 3.18 -14.36
N LEU A 83 -1.43 3.06 -13.04
CA LEU A 83 -0.37 3.74 -12.29
C LEU A 83 0.93 2.94 -12.22
N LEU A 84 0.96 1.71 -12.75
CA LEU A 84 2.12 0.82 -12.69
C LEU A 84 2.75 0.54 -14.07
N ASP A 85 2.28 1.21 -15.12
CA ASP A 85 2.75 0.97 -16.50
C ASP A 85 4.25 1.24 -16.63
N ASN A 86 5.00 0.20 -17.03
CA ASN A 86 6.46 0.21 -17.17
C ASN A 86 7.26 0.50 -15.88
N LEU A 87 6.60 0.55 -14.73
CA LEU A 87 7.21 0.82 -13.43
C LEU A 87 7.56 -0.47 -12.68
N PRO A 88 8.63 -0.47 -11.87
CA PRO A 88 8.86 -1.52 -10.91
C PRO A 88 7.79 -1.51 -9.81
N ALA A 89 7.26 -2.67 -9.47
CA ALA A 89 6.26 -2.82 -8.41
C ALA A 89 6.34 -4.20 -7.74
N THR A 90 5.95 -4.25 -6.47
CA THR A 90 5.83 -5.48 -5.68
C THR A 90 4.37 -5.74 -5.28
N SER A 91 4.13 -6.94 -4.76
CA SER A 91 2.88 -7.42 -4.19
C SER A 91 3.21 -8.58 -3.24
N ARG A 92 2.20 -9.25 -2.68
CA ARG A 92 2.44 -10.43 -1.85
C ARG A 92 3.12 -11.52 -2.69
N LYS A 93 4.27 -11.98 -2.20
CA LYS A 93 5.17 -12.92 -2.89
C LYS A 93 4.77 -14.39 -2.70
N GLU A 94 4.01 -14.68 -1.66
CA GLU A 94 3.57 -16.03 -1.32
C GLU A 94 2.14 -16.26 -1.79
N ALA A 95 1.85 -17.44 -2.35
CA ALA A 95 0.50 -17.87 -2.72
C ALA A 95 -0.31 -18.33 -1.50
N GLY A 96 -1.64 -18.24 -1.59
CA GLY A 96 -2.52 -19.02 -0.74
C GLY A 96 -2.73 -20.43 -1.32
N PRO A 97 -3.36 -21.36 -0.59
CA PRO A 97 -3.72 -22.67 -1.11
C PRO A 97 -4.55 -22.55 -2.39
N ASN A 98 -4.13 -23.25 -3.46
CA ASN A 98 -4.80 -23.26 -4.77
C ASN A 98 -4.92 -21.89 -5.46
N GLU A 99 -4.05 -20.94 -5.13
CA GLU A 99 -4.02 -19.62 -5.78
C GLU A 99 -2.72 -19.39 -6.54
N MET A 100 -2.80 -18.60 -7.61
CA MET A 100 -1.62 -18.00 -8.23
C MET A 100 -0.92 -17.05 -7.24
N VAL A 101 0.42 -17.00 -7.28
CA VAL A 101 1.21 -16.03 -6.52
C VAL A 101 0.72 -14.60 -6.85
N PRO A 102 0.38 -13.76 -5.85
CA PRO A 102 -0.20 -12.45 -6.13
C PRO A 102 0.70 -11.49 -6.89
N LEU A 103 2.02 -11.58 -6.68
CA LEU A 103 3.01 -10.85 -7.47
C LEU A 103 2.95 -11.24 -8.94
N ASP A 104 2.89 -12.53 -9.27
CA ASP A 104 2.77 -12.96 -10.67
C ASP A 104 1.41 -12.56 -11.26
N ARG A 105 0.35 -12.66 -10.46
CA ARG A 105 -1.02 -12.28 -10.87
C ARG A 105 -1.13 -10.80 -11.21
N LEU A 106 -0.27 -9.94 -10.67
CA LEU A 106 -0.22 -8.51 -11.00
C LEU A 106 -0.04 -8.28 -12.51
N LYS A 107 0.72 -9.14 -13.21
CA LYS A 107 0.90 -9.05 -14.68
C LYS A 107 -0.39 -9.25 -15.48
N LEU A 108 -1.40 -9.90 -14.91
CA LEU A 108 -2.70 -10.04 -15.58
C LEU A 108 -3.45 -8.71 -15.63
N PHE A 109 -3.19 -7.81 -14.68
CA PHE A 109 -3.81 -6.48 -14.62
C PHE A 109 -2.96 -5.40 -15.28
N CYS A 110 -1.63 -5.54 -15.27
CA CYS A 110 -0.70 -4.64 -15.95
C CYS A 110 0.44 -5.46 -16.57
N PRO A 111 0.36 -5.86 -17.84
CA PRO A 111 1.40 -6.68 -18.49
C PRO A 111 2.77 -6.01 -18.58
N THR A 112 2.83 -4.67 -18.55
CA THR A 112 4.05 -3.87 -18.67
C THR A 112 4.77 -3.65 -17.33
N VAL A 113 4.15 -4.02 -16.21
CA VAL A 113 4.75 -3.88 -14.88
C VAL A 113 6.05 -4.68 -14.77
N LYS A 114 7.07 -4.09 -14.13
CA LYS A 114 8.34 -4.76 -13.84
C LYS A 114 8.27 -5.35 -12.44
N LEU A 115 7.90 -6.63 -12.34
CA LEU A 115 7.79 -7.30 -11.03
C LEU A 115 9.11 -7.21 -10.25
N ASN A 116 9.01 -6.83 -8.98
CA ASN A 116 10.13 -6.71 -8.06
C ASN A 116 9.79 -7.40 -6.73
N THR A 117 10.76 -8.12 -6.15
CA THR A 117 10.58 -8.93 -4.95
C THR A 117 10.96 -8.22 -3.65
N ALA A 118 11.39 -6.95 -3.72
CA ALA A 118 11.66 -6.15 -2.53
C ALA A 118 10.41 -6.00 -1.65
N ARG A 119 10.60 -5.78 -0.34
CA ARG A 119 9.47 -5.53 0.57
C ARG A 119 8.82 -4.19 0.31
N VAL A 120 9.59 -3.18 -0.08
CA VAL A 120 9.11 -1.86 -0.47
C VAL A 120 9.75 -1.48 -1.80
N VAL A 121 8.93 -1.02 -2.75
CA VAL A 121 9.36 -0.55 -4.07
C VAL A 121 8.84 0.86 -4.26
N ASP A 122 9.75 1.82 -4.38
CA ASP A 122 9.47 3.24 -4.55
C ASP A 122 9.84 3.72 -5.96
N THR A 123 8.90 4.42 -6.60
CA THR A 123 9.04 5.04 -7.92
C THR A 123 8.71 6.54 -7.90
N GLY A 124 8.94 7.18 -6.75
CA GLY A 124 8.62 8.58 -6.48
C GLY A 124 7.23 8.74 -5.89
N ARG A 125 6.21 8.91 -6.75
CA ARG A 125 4.82 9.08 -6.32
C ARG A 125 4.16 7.77 -5.90
N ILE A 126 4.51 6.67 -6.58
CA ILE A 126 3.90 5.36 -6.37
C ILE A 126 4.84 4.48 -5.55
N ILE A 127 4.33 3.95 -4.43
CA ILE A 127 5.09 3.04 -3.54
C ILE A 127 4.30 1.76 -3.32
N THR A 128 4.84 0.62 -3.71
CA THR A 128 4.20 -0.67 -3.47
C THR A 128 4.96 -1.46 -2.41
N ALA A 129 4.24 -2.16 -1.56
CA ALA A 129 4.80 -3.02 -0.53
C ALA A 129 4.26 -4.45 -0.65
N GLY A 130 5.11 -5.41 -0.30
CA GLY A 130 4.91 -6.83 -0.54
C GLY A 130 3.84 -7.49 0.34
N GLY A 131 4.23 -8.50 1.12
CA GLY A 131 3.31 -9.25 1.97
C GLY A 131 2.80 -8.47 3.19
N ILE A 132 2.05 -9.14 4.07
CA ILE A 132 1.40 -8.54 5.24
C ILE A 132 2.40 -7.74 6.10
N SER A 133 3.54 -8.36 6.46
CA SER A 133 4.56 -7.69 7.27
C SER A 133 5.34 -6.61 6.52
N SER A 134 5.30 -6.58 5.19
CA SER A 134 5.89 -5.48 4.41
C SER A 134 5.14 -4.16 4.63
N GLY A 135 3.88 -4.20 5.08
CA GLY A 135 3.15 -3.01 5.50
C GLY A 135 3.80 -2.28 6.69
N MET A 136 4.52 -3.01 7.55
CA MET A 136 5.29 -2.41 8.65
C MET A 136 6.48 -1.61 8.10
N GLU A 137 7.24 -2.21 7.19
CA GLU A 137 8.38 -1.51 6.55
C GLU A 137 7.92 -0.32 5.71
N LEU A 138 6.76 -0.42 5.04
CA LEU A 138 6.15 0.71 4.35
C LEU A 138 5.86 1.85 5.33
N GLY A 139 5.34 1.55 6.53
CA GLY A 139 5.09 2.55 7.57
C GLY A 139 6.36 3.32 7.97
N PHE A 140 7.44 2.61 8.31
CA PHE A 140 8.73 3.24 8.61
C PHE A 140 9.29 4.03 7.43
N TYR A 141 9.15 3.49 6.22
CA TYR A 141 9.62 4.16 5.02
C TYR A 141 8.83 5.44 4.71
N LEU A 142 7.53 5.46 4.97
CA LEU A 142 6.71 6.67 4.82
C LEU A 142 7.11 7.75 5.84
N LEU A 143 7.55 7.38 7.04
CA LEU A 143 8.12 8.34 7.98
C LEU A 143 9.41 8.97 7.40
N GLU A 144 10.31 8.14 6.88
CA GLU A 144 11.54 8.61 6.23
C GLU A 144 11.23 9.54 5.04
N ARG A 145 10.29 9.14 4.17
CA ARG A 145 9.81 9.94 3.02
C ARG A 145 9.17 11.26 3.42
N HIS A 146 8.69 11.40 4.65
CA HIS A 146 8.13 12.63 5.20
C HIS A 146 9.14 13.45 6.03
N GLY A 147 10.42 13.07 6.00
CA GLY A 147 11.51 13.84 6.58
C GLY A 147 11.72 13.60 8.08
N TYR A 148 11.13 12.55 8.65
CA TYR A 148 11.49 12.12 10.00
C TYR A 148 12.89 11.53 10.01
N ASP A 149 13.68 11.89 11.02
CA ASP A 149 15.05 11.41 11.15
C ASP A 149 15.11 9.95 11.65
N GLU A 150 16.27 9.31 11.41
CA GLU A 150 16.49 7.91 11.80
C GLU A 150 16.37 7.71 13.33
N LYS A 151 16.64 8.75 14.13
CA LYS A 151 16.52 8.69 15.59
C LYS A 151 15.06 8.51 16.00
N PHE A 152 14.15 9.32 15.45
CA PHE A 152 12.72 9.20 15.68
C PHE A 152 12.18 7.85 15.19
N ILE A 153 12.54 7.45 13.97
CA ILE A 153 12.06 6.20 13.36
C ILE A 153 12.54 4.98 14.16
N SER A 154 13.80 4.99 14.62
CA SER A 154 14.35 3.94 15.49
C SER A 154 13.66 3.89 16.84
N GLU A 155 13.29 5.03 17.42
CA GLU A 155 12.55 5.09 18.67
C GLU A 155 11.13 4.54 18.52
N VAL A 156 10.44 4.86 17.41
CA VAL A 156 9.14 4.24 17.08
C VAL A 156 9.29 2.72 17.00
N ALA A 157 10.30 2.22 16.27
CA ALA A 157 10.56 0.79 16.17
C ALA A 157 10.87 0.14 17.53
N ARG A 158 11.59 0.86 18.42
CA ARG A 158 11.89 0.41 19.78
C ARG A 158 10.65 0.31 20.66
N ILE A 159 9.78 1.32 20.64
CA ILE A 159 8.52 1.34 21.39
C ILE A 159 7.58 0.23 20.90
N MET A 160 7.58 -0.05 19.60
CA MET A 160 6.81 -1.16 19.01
C MET A 160 7.43 -2.54 19.25
N GLU A 161 8.59 -2.61 19.94
CA GLU A 161 9.38 -3.84 20.12
C GLU A 161 9.79 -4.51 18.80
N TYR A 162 9.92 -3.71 17.73
CA TYR A 162 10.19 -4.16 16.38
C TYR A 162 11.65 -3.90 15.92
N SER A 163 12.53 -3.39 16.80
CA SER A 163 13.89 -2.99 16.45
C SER A 163 14.70 -4.07 15.72
N LYS A 164 14.68 -5.32 16.22
CA LYS A 164 15.45 -6.43 15.61
C LYS A 164 14.95 -6.76 14.21
N ALA A 165 13.63 -6.78 14.00
CA ALA A 165 13.06 -7.05 12.70
C ALA A 165 13.35 -5.92 11.72
N ARG A 166 13.22 -4.65 12.16
CA ARG A 166 13.56 -3.49 11.34
C ARG A 166 15.02 -3.50 10.90
N GLU A 167 15.95 -3.80 11.81
CA GLU A 167 17.38 -3.87 11.48
C GLU A 167 17.66 -4.85 10.33
N LEU A 168 16.98 -6.00 10.34
CA LEU A 168 17.13 -7.03 9.30
C LEU A 168 16.43 -6.67 7.97
N LEU A 169 15.34 -5.90 8.01
CA LEU A 169 14.43 -5.75 6.88
C LEU A 169 14.44 -4.36 6.23
N LYS A 170 14.97 -3.33 6.89
CA LYS A 170 14.91 -1.92 6.43
C LYS A 170 15.55 -1.69 5.05
N ASP A 171 16.53 -2.51 4.70
CA ASP A 171 17.27 -2.39 3.44
C ASP A 171 16.71 -3.29 2.32
N ASP A 172 15.70 -4.12 2.58
CA ASP A 172 14.95 -4.88 1.58
C ASP A 172 13.97 -3.97 0.82
N ARG A 173 14.53 -2.99 0.13
CA ARG A 173 13.82 -1.96 -0.62
C ARG A 173 14.45 -1.71 -1.99
N TYR A 174 13.61 -1.39 -2.96
CA TYR A 174 14.03 -0.90 -4.27
C TYR A 174 13.56 0.55 -4.42
N ILE A 175 14.47 1.46 -4.76
CA ILE A 175 14.14 2.86 -5.00
C ILE A 175 14.60 3.18 -6.43
N SER A 176 13.65 3.54 -7.30
CA SER A 176 13.99 3.98 -8.65
C SER A 176 14.82 5.26 -8.57
N LYS A 177 15.91 5.29 -9.33
CA LYS A 177 16.63 6.52 -9.63
C LYS A 177 15.81 7.41 -10.56
#